data_AF-A0A351GMV9-F1
#
_entry.id   AF-A0A351GMV9-F1
#
_cell.length_a   1.000
_cell.length_b   1.000
_cell.length_c   1.000
_cell.angle_alpha   90.00
_cell.angle_beta   90.00
_cell.angle_gamma   90.00
#
_symmetry.space_group_name_H-M   'P 1'
#
loop_
_entity.id
_entity.type
_entity.pdbx_description
1 polymer ?
#
loop_
_entity_poly.entity_id
_entity_poly.type
_entity_poly.pdbx_seq_one_letter_code
_entity_poly.pdbx_strand_id
1 'polypeptide(L)'
;MTVENNFDHAANMTLINIQNPHIGTGLDLSEAVQLTTEIEALGQLYAKCPKADKTPLHCIDATAAQIGIGALYVKDERTRMGLGSFKAL
;
A
#
# COMPACT_ATOMS: atom_id res chain seq x y z
N MET A 1 -36.54 -22.86 1.20
CA MET A 1 -35.28 -22.72 0.44
C MET A 1 -34.62 -21.45 0.95
N THR A 2 -33.89 -21.56 2.04
CA THR A 2 -33.15 -20.46 2.67
C THR A 2 -31.86 -20.26 1.88
N VAL A 3 -31.67 -19.06 1.33
CA VAL A 3 -30.40 -18.66 0.74
C VAL A 3 -29.48 -18.32 1.90
N GLU A 4 -28.59 -19.24 2.25
CA GLU A 4 -27.52 -18.96 3.21
C GLU A 4 -26.47 -18.11 2.49
N ASN A 5 -26.43 -16.83 2.88
CA ASN A 5 -25.35 -15.92 2.48
C ASN A 5 -24.06 -16.41 3.14
N ASN A 6 -23.32 -17.24 2.42
CA ASN A 6 -22.05 -17.81 2.86
C ASN A 6 -20.92 -16.78 2.66
N PHE A 7 -20.91 -15.74 3.51
CA PHE A 7 -19.79 -14.80 3.64
C PHE A 7 -18.82 -15.24 4.76
N ASP A 8 -18.56 -16.53 4.89
CA ASP A 8 -17.55 -17.08 5.83
C ASP A 8 -16.16 -17.16 5.19
N HIS A 9 -15.66 -16.02 4.70
CA HIS A 9 -14.24 -15.89 4.33
C HIS A 9 -13.54 -14.73 5.03
N ALA A 10 -13.99 -14.35 6.22
CA ALA A 10 -13.21 -13.49 7.10
C ALA A 10 -12.00 -14.27 7.65
N ALA A 11 -11.02 -14.55 6.77
CA ALA A 11 -9.65 -14.75 7.19
C ALA A 11 -9.31 -13.61 8.13
N ASN A 12 -8.90 -13.93 9.36
CA ASN A 12 -8.59 -13.00 10.45
C ASN A 12 -7.96 -11.69 9.94
N MET A 13 -8.79 -10.70 9.65
CA MET A 13 -8.34 -9.43 9.10
C MET A 13 -7.89 -8.60 10.30
N THR A 14 -6.62 -8.76 10.67
CA THR A 14 -6.02 -7.95 11.74
C THR A 14 -6.16 -6.49 11.35
N LEU A 15 -6.93 -5.74 12.13
CA LEU A 15 -7.06 -4.30 11.97
C LEU A 15 -5.71 -3.68 12.35
N ILE A 16 -4.93 -3.23 11.36
CA ILE A 16 -3.67 -2.53 11.61
C ILE A 16 -3.98 -1.05 11.77
N ASN A 17 -3.84 -0.53 13.00
CA ASN A 17 -3.92 0.90 13.27
C ASN A 17 -2.52 1.53 13.20
N ILE A 18 -2.20 2.16 12.08
CA ILE A 18 -0.90 2.82 11.88
C ILE A 18 -1.00 4.27 12.34
N GLN A 19 -0.21 4.63 13.35
CA GLN A 19 -0.11 6.00 13.86
C GLN A 19 0.93 6.78 13.05
N ASN A 20 0.48 7.60 12.11
CA ASN A 20 1.35 8.47 11.33
C ASN A 20 1.43 9.87 12.00
N PRO A 21 2.58 10.24 12.58
CA PRO A 21 2.73 11.51 13.31
C PRO A 21 2.71 12.75 12.41
N HIS A 22 2.77 12.58 11.08
CA HIS A 22 2.79 13.65 10.10
C HIS A 22 1.40 14.02 9.57
N ILE A 23 0.34 13.36 10.06
CA ILE A 23 -1.03 13.70 9.68
C ILE A 23 -1.37 15.11 10.17
N GLY A 24 -1.81 15.98 9.24
CA GLY A 24 -2.24 17.35 9.52
C GLY A 24 -1.10 18.37 9.65
N THR A 25 0.12 17.92 9.96
CA THR A 25 1.30 18.78 10.15
C THR A 25 2.27 18.75 8.96
N GLY A 26 2.32 17.63 8.23
CA GLY A 26 3.23 17.45 7.10
C GLY A 26 4.66 17.06 7.50
N LEU A 27 5.56 17.05 6.51
CA LEU A 27 6.99 16.82 6.70
C LEU A 27 7.69 18.18 6.76
N ASP A 28 8.56 18.35 7.77
CA ASP A 28 9.45 19.50 7.85
C ASP A 28 10.62 19.29 6.86
N LEU A 29 10.50 19.87 5.67
CA LEU A 29 11.47 19.74 4.60
C LEU A 29 12.24 21.06 4.49
N SER A 30 13.51 21.04 4.89
CA SER A 30 14.36 22.23 5.01
C SER A 30 14.92 22.74 3.67
N GLU A 31 14.70 22.04 2.56
CA GLU A 31 15.32 22.37 1.27
C GLU A 31 14.34 22.30 0.10
N ALA A 32 14.55 23.19 -0.88
CA ALA A 32 13.93 23.11 -2.19
C ALA A 32 14.49 21.91 -2.94
N VAL A 33 13.67 20.86 -3.08
CA VAL A 33 14.01 19.69 -3.90
C VAL A 33 13.93 20.09 -5.38
N GLN A 34 14.98 19.80 -6.16
CA GLN A 34 14.86 19.84 -7.61
C GLN A 34 13.90 18.73 -8.05
N LEU A 35 12.77 19.13 -8.64
CA LEU A 35 11.82 18.19 -9.21
C LEU A 35 12.42 17.56 -10.47
N THR A 36 12.22 16.26 -10.62
CA THR A 36 12.64 15.49 -11.79
C THR A 36 11.57 14.47 -12.15
N THR A 37 11.47 14.15 -13.44
CA THR A 37 10.65 13.06 -13.96
C THR A 37 11.48 11.82 -14.33
N GLU A 38 12.80 11.87 -14.12
CA GLU A 38 13.71 10.77 -14.43
C GLU A 38 13.55 9.62 -13.42
N ILE A 39 13.18 8.45 -13.92
CA ILE A 39 12.84 7.29 -13.08
C ILE A 39 14.08 6.75 -12.35
N GLU A 40 15.25 6.82 -12.96
CA GLU A 40 16.52 6.38 -12.36
C GLU A 40 16.92 7.28 -11.19
N ALA A 41 16.72 8.59 -11.31
CA ALA A 41 17.01 9.54 -10.24
C ALA A 41 16.08 9.32 -9.05
N LEU A 42 14.79 9.07 -9.30
CA LEU A 42 13.83 8.68 -8.25
C LEU A 42 14.27 7.38 -7.56
N GLY A 43 14.69 6.37 -8.32
CA GLY A 43 15.19 5.11 -7.77
C GLY A 43 16.43 5.29 -6.87
N GLN A 44 17.38 6.13 -7.28
CA GLN A 44 18.56 6.47 -6.49
C GLN A 44 18.22 7.24 -5.21
N LEU A 45 17.24 8.15 -5.25
CA LEU A 45 16.76 8.87 -4.08
C LEU A 45 16.04 7.92 -3.12
N TYR A 46 15.12 7.11 -3.64
CA TYR A 46 14.37 6.13 -2.86
C TYR A 46 15.28 5.12 -2.17
N ALA A 47 16.36 4.67 -2.83
CA ALA A 47 17.35 3.77 -2.25
C ALA A 47 18.09 4.36 -1.03
N LYS A 48 18.08 5.68 -0.83
CA LYS A 48 18.65 6.34 0.36
C LYS A 48 17.69 6.33 1.55
N CYS A 49 16.41 6.01 1.36
CA CYS A 49 15.43 5.99 2.44
C CYS A 49 15.69 4.80 3.38
N PRO A 50 15.94 5.02 4.69
CA PRO A 50 16.23 3.93 5.64
C PRO A 50 15.02 3.03 5.93
N LYS A 51 13.83 3.43 5.51
CA LYS A 51 12.57 2.68 5.66
C LYS A 51 12.01 2.20 4.30
N ALA A 52 12.79 2.30 3.22
CA ALA A 52 12.44 1.69 1.95
C ALA A 52 12.43 0.17 2.09
N ASP A 53 11.31 -0.45 1.72
CA ASP A 53 11.16 -1.92 1.73
C ASP A 53 10.17 -2.36 0.64
N LYS A 54 9.97 -3.65 0.45
CA LYS A 54 8.89 -4.18 -0.39
C LYS A 54 7.62 -4.33 0.46
N THR A 55 6.51 -3.85 -0.07
CA THR A 55 5.17 -4.13 0.44
C THR A 55 4.57 -5.35 -0.26
N PRO A 56 3.63 -6.08 0.38
CA PRO A 56 3.01 -7.26 -0.22
C PRO A 56 2.29 -6.99 -1.55
N LEU A 57 2.27 -8.00 -2.42
CA LEU A 57 1.41 -8.05 -3.59
C LEU A 57 0.52 -9.29 -3.43
N HIS A 58 -0.74 -9.08 -3.09
CA HIS A 58 -1.69 -10.16 -2.85
C HIS A 58 -2.32 -10.63 -4.15
N CYS A 59 -2.44 -11.94 -4.34
CA CYS A 59 -3.27 -12.54 -5.39
C CYS A 59 -4.64 -12.88 -4.79
N ILE A 60 -5.74 -12.45 -5.43
CA ILE A 60 -7.11 -12.62 -4.91
C ILE A 60 -7.95 -13.44 -5.90
N ASP A 61 -7.63 -14.72 -6.00
CA ASP A 61 -8.20 -15.64 -7.01
C ASP A 61 -9.72 -15.77 -6.92
N ALA A 62 -10.26 -15.87 -5.69
CA ALA A 62 -11.69 -15.99 -5.47
C ALA A 62 -12.47 -14.79 -6.06
N THR A 63 -11.97 -13.58 -5.84
CA THR A 63 -12.58 -12.36 -6.39
C THR A 63 -12.39 -12.26 -7.89
N ALA A 64 -11.21 -12.63 -8.42
CA ALA A 64 -10.96 -12.67 -9.86
C ALA A 64 -11.99 -13.56 -10.58
N ALA A 65 -12.26 -14.75 -10.03
CA ALA A 65 -13.28 -15.67 -10.54
C ALA A 65 -14.70 -15.08 -10.45
N GLN A 66 -15.05 -14.44 -9.33
CA GLN A 66 -16.36 -13.82 -9.13
C GLN A 66 -16.68 -12.71 -10.14
N ILE A 67 -15.68 -11.91 -10.52
CA ILE A 67 -15.86 -10.78 -11.46
C ILE A 67 -15.49 -11.13 -12.90
N GLY A 68 -15.13 -12.39 -13.18
CA GLY A 68 -14.88 -12.89 -14.53
C GLY A 68 -13.59 -12.40 -15.18
N ILE A 69 -12.53 -12.13 -14.41
CA ILE A 69 -11.21 -11.73 -14.92
C ILE A 69 -10.15 -12.82 -14.70
N GLY A 70 -9.06 -12.77 -15.48
CA GLY A 70 -8.00 -13.78 -15.42
C GLY A 70 -7.17 -13.78 -14.12
N ALA A 71 -6.94 -12.61 -13.53
CA ALA A 71 -6.23 -12.47 -12.25
C ALA A 71 -6.53 -11.11 -11.60
N LEU A 72 -6.51 -11.07 -10.27
CA LEU A 72 -6.59 -9.84 -9.48
C LEU A 72 -5.39 -9.78 -8.54
N TYR A 73 -4.59 -8.72 -8.70
CA TYR A 73 -3.47 -8.43 -7.81
C TYR A 73 -3.71 -7.12 -7.06
N VAL A 74 -3.47 -7.12 -5.75
CA VAL A 74 -3.59 -5.93 -4.91
C VAL A 74 -2.24 -5.62 -4.28
N LYS A 75 -1.68 -4.45 -4.63
CA LYS A 75 -0.47 -3.93 -4.01
C LYS A 75 -0.82 -3.29 -2.66
N ASP A 76 -0.38 -3.90 -1.58
CA ASP A 76 -0.78 -3.51 -0.22
C ASP A 76 0.19 -2.50 0.39
N GLU A 77 -0.05 -1.22 0.10
CA GLU A 77 0.80 -0.12 0.54
C GLU A 77 0.49 0.38 1.97
N ARG A 78 -0.38 -0.29 2.73
CA ARG A 78 -0.78 0.18 4.08
C ARG A 78 0.43 0.36 4.99
N THR A 79 1.38 -0.58 4.96
CA THR A 79 2.56 -0.56 5.83
C THR A 79 3.74 0.24 5.28
N ARG A 80 3.61 0.88 4.10
CA ARG A 80 4.69 1.67 3.48
C ARG A 80 5.29 2.66 4.47
N MET A 81 6.58 2.47 4.78
CA MET A 81 7.35 3.29 5.73
C MET A 81 6.71 3.46 7.13
N GLY A 82 5.69 2.67 7.47
CA GLY A 82 4.90 2.87 8.70
C GLY A 82 3.99 4.11 8.70
N LEU A 83 3.57 4.60 7.51
CA LEU A 83 2.82 5.85 7.37
C LEU A 83 1.34 5.68 7.02
N GLY A 84 0.88 4.46 6.73
CA GLY A 84 -0.52 4.18 6.43
C GLY A 84 -0.93 4.43 4.97
N SER A 85 -0.02 4.86 4.09
CA SER A 85 -0.30 5.04 2.66
C SER A 85 0.98 5.12 1.82
N PHE A 86 0.84 5.08 0.50
CA PHE A 86 1.96 5.15 -0.44
C PHE A 86 2.53 6.56 -0.68
N LYS A 87 1.86 7.63 -0.22
CA LYS A 87 2.10 9.03 -0.66
C LYS A 87 3.46 9.63 -0.26
N ALA A 88 4.29 8.86 0.46
CA ALA A 88 5.66 9.24 0.82
C ALA A 88 6.70 8.81 -0.23
N LEU A 89 6.26 8.12 -1.30
CA LEU A 89 7.03 7.92 -2.53
C LEU A 89 6.90 9.14 -3.43
#